data_AF-A0A8B8QT93-F1
#
_entry.id   AF-A0A8B8QT93-F1
#
_cell.length_a   1.000
_cell.length_b   1.000
_cell.length_c   1.000
_cell.angle_alpha   90.00
_cell.angle_beta   90.00
_cell.angle_gamma   90.00
#
_symmetry.space_group_name_H-M   'P 1'
#
loop_
_entity.id
_entity.type
_entity.pdbx_description
1 polymer ?
#
loop_
_entity_poly.entity_id
_entity_poly.type
_entity_poly.pdbx_seq_one_letter_code
_entity_poly.pdbx_strand_id
1 'polypeptide(L)'
;MSLSSSRSDLASYVSHKISRHSNNGSGGANSHHRNSSNCSANHQNNQLWSIQNKLSMHADRLVKDTLESIRPTVLNLEPSNAMQKLHMISETEIGWLVVINSLVNKVDLEHPFGSALILLILEDAPLPTKKSISQLNEILGLQMHRERSVARQRNISIVLACLAEKLAGTLSSVLFSEEVQDYLLSRIEPGNKGHVILYSLIALEKFSQTTDNKLLIVERLKKLGAKNPLLKLEKLVDSSDYIEQQIGFCAKWDLDNYFLYDNRPYSYETIDRDNLNVMLNSKDASENLKISADGLTARNDTSRFESVRCTYAIVSGIYYYEVLLITPGVMQIGFATKQSKFLNHDGFGIGDDDQSLAYDGCRQLLWQSASSISTNLPRWKEGDIVGCLIDLDKFEIRFSLNGKMGEPSSDLFRNKSLSTQYYAAASFMPFQQCVFNFGRFPFAYPPESYNFRTFNQCASLSEDEKTIMPRYTAAISCSTLVIFAVITPPELHYNLVITEIYSRGQLSLHFDYEIVWHILQLKQLRQP
;
A
#
# COMPACT_ATOMS: atom_id res chain seq x y z
N MET A 1 -18.58 37.34 10.53
CA MET A 1 -18.50 37.35 12.00
C MET A 1 -19.42 36.26 12.54
N SER A 2 -18.97 35.58 13.61
CA SER A 2 -19.61 34.51 14.40
C SER A 2 -19.98 33.18 13.71
N LEU A 3 -18.97 32.33 13.49
CA LEU A 3 -19.09 30.85 13.46
C LEU A 3 -17.92 30.15 14.20
N SER A 4 -17.08 30.93 14.90
CA SER A 4 -15.90 30.46 15.64
C SER A 4 -16.17 30.07 17.09
N SER A 5 -17.34 30.41 17.65
CA SER A 5 -17.62 30.27 19.09
C SER A 5 -18.39 29.01 19.49
N SER A 6 -18.62 28.05 18.58
CA SER A 6 -19.24 26.75 18.91
C SER A 6 -18.38 25.54 18.53
N ARG A 7 -17.20 25.77 17.91
CA ARG A 7 -16.22 24.75 17.51
C ARG A 7 -15.29 24.31 18.66
N SER A 8 -15.14 25.13 19.69
CA SER A 8 -14.26 24.88 20.85
C SER A 8 -14.93 24.12 21.99
N ASP A 9 -16.26 24.22 22.15
CA ASP A 9 -16.83 24.02 23.48
C ASP A 9 -17.13 22.57 23.82
N LEU A 10 -17.45 21.68 22.87
CA LEU A 10 -17.73 20.27 23.18
C LEU A 10 -16.44 19.43 23.30
N ALA A 11 -15.48 19.65 22.40
CA ALA A 11 -14.18 18.96 22.41
C ALA A 11 -13.29 19.44 23.57
N SER A 12 -13.25 20.75 23.84
CA SER A 12 -12.59 21.29 25.03
C SER A 12 -13.28 20.82 26.32
N TYR A 13 -14.61 20.75 26.37
CA TYR A 13 -15.33 20.26 27.56
C TYR A 13 -15.07 18.77 27.87
N VAL A 14 -14.97 17.92 26.85
CA VAL A 14 -14.62 16.50 27.02
C VAL A 14 -13.14 16.34 27.38
N SER A 15 -12.23 17.08 26.74
CA SER A 15 -10.79 17.03 27.01
C SER A 15 -10.42 17.58 28.41
N HIS A 16 -11.05 18.68 28.85
CA HIS A 16 -10.87 19.22 30.20
C HIS A 16 -11.44 18.33 31.31
N LYS A 17 -12.55 17.61 31.07
CA LYS A 17 -13.10 16.66 32.06
C LYS A 17 -12.23 15.41 32.20
N ILE A 18 -11.62 14.94 31.12
CA ILE A 18 -10.74 13.77 31.14
C ILE A 18 -9.38 14.12 31.79
N SER A 19 -8.79 15.28 31.44
CA SER A 19 -7.50 15.73 31.98
C SER A 19 -7.52 16.07 33.48
N ARG A 20 -8.64 16.60 34.01
CA ARG A 20 -8.78 16.88 35.46
C ARG A 20 -8.95 15.63 36.32
N HIS A 21 -9.26 14.46 35.74
CA HIS A 21 -9.47 13.24 36.51
C HIS A 21 -8.25 12.31 36.55
N SER A 22 -7.24 12.56 35.73
CA SER A 22 -5.95 11.86 35.75
C SER A 22 -4.91 12.44 36.74
N ASN A 23 -5.14 13.65 37.29
CA ASN A 23 -4.16 14.34 38.14
C ASN A 23 -4.43 14.32 39.66
N ASN A 24 -5.49 13.67 40.14
CA ASN A 24 -5.76 13.53 41.58
C ASN A 24 -5.26 12.19 42.12
N GLY A 25 -3.94 12.02 42.15
CA GLY A 25 -3.28 10.80 42.60
C GLY A 25 -1.97 11.02 43.36
N SER A 26 -1.89 12.04 44.23
CA SER A 26 -0.76 12.16 45.16
C SER A 26 -1.02 13.21 46.24
N GLY A 27 -1.20 12.76 47.49
CA GLY A 27 -1.28 13.62 48.68
C GLY A 27 -1.99 12.94 49.84
N GLY A 28 -1.25 12.30 50.75
CA GLY A 28 -1.80 11.62 51.92
C GLY A 28 -2.03 12.56 53.11
N ALA A 29 -3.05 12.25 53.92
CA ALA A 29 -2.96 12.03 55.38
C ALA A 29 -4.36 12.01 56.06
N ASN A 30 -4.61 10.92 56.80
CA ASN A 30 -5.50 10.71 57.96
C ASN A 30 -6.74 11.60 58.19
N SER A 31 -7.94 11.01 58.15
CA SER A 31 -8.66 10.50 59.34
C SER A 31 -10.16 10.24 59.05
N HIS A 32 -10.67 9.16 59.65
CA HIS A 32 -12.06 8.76 59.88
C HIS A 32 -13.19 9.20 58.92
N HIS A 33 -13.61 8.29 58.03
CA HIS A 33 -15.03 7.91 57.82
C HIS A 33 -15.11 6.68 56.90
N ARG A 34 -15.40 5.50 57.47
CA ARG A 34 -15.76 4.29 56.72
C ARG A 34 -17.26 4.33 56.43
N ASN A 35 -17.64 4.33 55.14
CA ASN A 35 -18.90 3.85 54.51
C ASN A 35 -19.50 4.69 53.37
N SER A 36 -18.81 5.67 52.77
CA SER A 36 -19.31 6.37 51.55
C SER A 36 -18.47 6.17 50.28
N SER A 37 -17.31 5.50 50.35
CA SER A 37 -16.35 5.38 49.24
C SER A 37 -16.72 4.34 48.16
N ASN A 38 -17.61 3.38 48.44
CA ASN A 38 -18.02 2.39 47.43
C ASN A 38 -19.11 2.89 46.47
N CYS A 39 -19.93 3.87 46.87
CA CYS A 39 -20.95 4.44 45.98
C CYS A 39 -20.38 5.48 45.00
N SER A 40 -19.34 6.24 45.40
CA SER A 40 -18.71 7.25 44.54
C SER A 40 -17.82 6.65 43.46
N ALA A 41 -17.08 5.58 43.76
CA ALA A 41 -16.28 4.84 42.77
C ALA A 41 -17.16 4.15 41.72
N ASN A 42 -18.29 3.56 42.13
CA ASN A 42 -19.28 2.98 41.19
C ASN A 42 -19.95 4.05 40.32
N HIS A 43 -20.21 5.26 40.85
CA HIS A 43 -20.75 6.36 40.05
C HIS A 43 -19.74 6.91 39.03
N GLN A 44 -18.46 7.02 39.42
CA GLN A 44 -17.39 7.46 38.53
C GLN A 44 -17.13 6.46 37.40
N ASN A 45 -17.09 5.15 37.71
CA ASN A 45 -16.97 4.10 36.70
C ASN A 45 -18.18 4.09 35.74
N ASN A 46 -19.40 4.28 36.25
CA ASN A 46 -20.60 4.38 35.41
C ASN A 46 -20.59 5.63 34.49
N GLN A 47 -20.02 6.75 34.93
CA GLN A 47 -19.88 7.95 34.10
C GLN A 47 -18.82 7.78 33.01
N LEU A 48 -17.66 7.22 33.33
CA LEU A 48 -16.60 6.92 32.35
C LEU A 48 -17.08 5.94 31.28
N TRP A 49 -17.78 4.88 31.70
CA TRP A 49 -18.40 3.92 30.78
C TRP A 49 -19.47 4.57 29.88
N SER A 50 -20.30 5.45 30.43
CA SER A 50 -21.30 6.21 29.66
C SER A 50 -20.66 7.14 28.62
N ILE A 51 -19.55 7.80 28.98
CA ILE A 51 -18.80 8.67 28.06
C ILE A 51 -18.15 7.86 26.94
N GLN A 52 -17.51 6.73 27.27
CA GLN A 52 -16.88 5.85 26.28
C GLN A 52 -17.90 5.27 25.30
N ASN A 53 -19.07 4.87 25.77
CA ASN A 53 -20.16 4.40 24.89
C ASN A 53 -20.67 5.49 23.96
N LYS A 54 -20.87 6.72 24.46
CA LYS A 54 -21.26 7.86 23.62
C LYS A 54 -20.19 8.19 22.58
N LEU A 55 -18.92 8.12 22.96
CA LEU A 55 -17.79 8.33 22.05
C LEU A 55 -17.76 7.24 20.98
N SER A 56 -17.97 5.98 21.35
CA SER A 56 -18.04 4.86 20.40
C SER A 56 -19.19 5.00 19.41
N MET A 57 -20.40 5.35 19.88
CA MET A 57 -21.53 5.62 18.98
C MET A 57 -21.26 6.79 18.04
N HIS A 58 -20.53 7.81 18.51
CA HIS A 58 -20.18 8.96 17.69
C HIS A 58 -19.15 8.59 16.62
N ALA A 59 -18.08 7.88 16.99
CA ALA A 59 -17.06 7.39 16.07
C ALA A 59 -17.67 6.44 15.02
N ASP A 60 -18.55 5.54 15.43
CA ASP A 60 -19.29 4.65 14.52
C ASP A 60 -20.08 5.41 13.46
N ARG A 61 -20.74 6.52 13.85
CA ARG A 61 -21.45 7.38 12.92
C ARG A 61 -20.48 8.08 11.98
N LEU A 62 -19.40 8.66 12.51
CA LEU A 62 -18.41 9.36 11.70
C LEU A 62 -17.75 8.45 10.66
N VAL A 63 -17.43 7.19 11.00
CA VAL A 63 -16.88 6.22 10.04
C VAL A 63 -17.85 5.97 8.89
N LYS A 64 -19.14 5.81 9.18
CA LYS A 64 -20.19 5.66 8.15
C LYS A 64 -20.34 6.92 7.30
N ASP A 65 -20.40 8.09 7.95
CA ASP A 65 -20.47 9.38 7.25
C ASP A 65 -19.25 9.56 6.33
N THR A 66 -18.05 9.12 6.73
CA THR A 66 -16.85 9.14 5.88
C THR A 66 -16.96 8.17 4.70
N LEU A 67 -17.47 6.96 4.89
CA LEU A 67 -17.72 6.01 3.79
C LEU A 67 -18.71 6.56 2.77
N GLU A 68 -19.82 7.16 3.23
CA GLU A 68 -20.84 7.75 2.37
C GLU A 68 -20.37 9.03 1.67
N SER A 69 -19.52 9.82 2.32
CA SER A 69 -19.02 11.10 1.80
C SER A 69 -17.73 11.00 1.00
N ILE A 70 -17.04 9.84 1.01
CA ILE A 70 -15.92 9.59 0.10
C ILE A 70 -16.46 9.72 -1.33
N ARG A 71 -16.18 10.88 -1.92
CA ARG A 71 -16.33 11.06 -3.34
C ARG A 71 -15.11 10.45 -4.01
N PRO A 72 -15.27 9.84 -5.18
CA PRO A 72 -14.19 9.54 -6.11
C PRO A 72 -13.06 10.60 -6.10
N THR A 73 -13.43 11.88 -6.20
CA THR A 73 -12.49 13.00 -6.33
C THR A 73 -11.75 13.39 -5.04
N VAL A 74 -12.19 12.92 -3.87
CA VAL A 74 -11.75 13.42 -2.55
C VAL A 74 -10.51 12.72 -2.00
N LEU A 75 -10.16 11.52 -2.51
CA LEU A 75 -9.01 10.76 -2.01
C LEU A 75 -7.65 11.46 -2.21
N ASN A 76 -7.58 12.48 -3.08
CA ASN A 76 -6.31 13.12 -3.42
C ASN A 76 -6.18 14.58 -2.93
N LEU A 77 -7.22 15.21 -2.36
CA LEU A 77 -7.16 16.68 -2.17
C LEU A 77 -7.68 17.27 -0.85
N GLU A 78 -8.69 16.74 -0.15
CA GLU A 78 -9.11 17.31 1.15
C GLU A 78 -9.86 16.32 2.06
N PRO A 79 -9.45 16.11 3.34
CA PRO A 79 -10.16 15.22 4.25
C PRO A 79 -11.56 15.76 4.59
N SER A 80 -12.57 14.89 4.56
CA SER A 80 -13.94 15.26 4.93
C SER A 80 -14.02 15.76 6.38
N ASN A 81 -15.03 16.59 6.70
CA ASN A 81 -15.28 17.04 8.08
C ASN A 81 -15.46 15.86 9.06
N ALA A 82 -16.02 14.74 8.60
CA ALA A 82 -16.16 13.53 9.41
C ALA A 82 -14.79 12.90 9.72
N MET A 83 -13.90 12.83 8.72
CA MET A 83 -12.55 12.32 8.86
C MET A 83 -11.70 13.19 9.78
N GLN A 84 -11.76 14.52 9.62
CA GLN A 84 -11.09 15.46 10.52
C GLN A 84 -11.51 15.27 11.98
N LYS A 85 -12.81 15.04 12.25
CA LYS A 85 -13.30 14.75 13.59
C LYS A 85 -12.80 13.40 14.13
N LEU A 86 -12.70 12.38 13.28
CA LEU A 86 -12.12 11.09 13.68
C LEU A 86 -10.65 11.27 14.10
N HIS A 87 -9.88 12.06 13.36
CA HIS A 87 -8.50 12.37 13.73
C HIS A 87 -8.43 13.10 15.07
N MET A 88 -9.27 14.11 15.29
CA MET A 88 -9.35 14.81 16.59
C MET A 88 -9.70 13.86 17.75
N ILE A 89 -10.61 12.89 17.55
CA ILE A 89 -10.92 11.89 18.58
C ILE A 89 -9.69 11.02 18.86
N SER A 90 -8.95 10.63 17.81
CA SER A 90 -7.78 9.77 17.92
C SER A 90 -6.57 10.41 18.63
N GLU A 91 -6.56 11.72 18.85
CA GLU A 91 -5.50 12.43 19.61
C GLU A 91 -5.38 11.97 21.07
N THR A 92 -6.40 11.32 21.61
CA THR A 92 -6.39 10.76 22.97
C THR A 92 -6.24 9.24 22.93
N GLU A 93 -5.55 8.65 23.92
CA GLU A 93 -5.36 7.18 24.01
C GLU A 93 -6.71 6.41 23.95
N ILE A 94 -7.72 6.86 24.70
CA ILE A 94 -9.05 6.23 24.70
C ILE A 94 -9.75 6.43 23.35
N GLY A 95 -9.67 7.64 22.79
CA GLY A 95 -10.31 7.94 21.51
C GLY A 95 -9.67 7.19 20.34
N TRP A 96 -8.36 6.99 20.34
CA TRP A 96 -7.64 6.17 19.36
C TRP A 96 -8.16 4.73 19.33
N LEU A 97 -8.28 4.11 20.51
CA LEU A 97 -8.85 2.77 20.67
C LEU A 97 -10.30 2.69 20.19
N VAL A 98 -11.09 3.74 20.47
CA VAL A 98 -12.48 3.84 20.00
C VAL A 98 -12.55 3.92 18.47
N VAL A 99 -11.72 4.76 17.84
CA VAL A 99 -11.67 4.91 16.39
C VAL A 99 -11.30 3.58 15.73
N ILE A 100 -10.28 2.88 16.22
CA ILE A 100 -9.91 1.55 15.69
C ILE A 100 -11.05 0.55 15.85
N ASN A 101 -11.70 0.50 17.02
CA ASN A 101 -12.83 -0.40 17.23
C ASN A 101 -13.98 -0.09 16.26
N SER A 102 -14.27 1.18 16.00
CA SER A 102 -15.26 1.59 15.00
C SER A 102 -14.86 1.18 13.59
N LEU A 103 -13.61 1.41 13.17
CA LEU A 103 -13.09 0.97 11.87
C LEU A 103 -13.25 -0.54 11.67
N VAL A 104 -12.85 -1.32 12.68
CA VAL A 104 -12.92 -2.78 12.65
C VAL A 104 -14.34 -3.30 12.51
N ASN A 105 -15.31 -2.66 13.18
CA ASN A 105 -16.67 -3.16 13.25
C ASN A 105 -17.65 -2.53 12.23
N LYS A 106 -17.33 -1.37 11.65
CA LYS A 106 -18.27 -0.61 10.80
C LYS A 106 -17.88 -0.52 9.33
N VAL A 107 -16.65 -0.84 8.96
CA VAL A 107 -16.24 -0.85 7.56
C VAL A 107 -16.66 -2.17 6.91
N ASP A 108 -17.60 -2.08 5.97
CA ASP A 108 -18.20 -3.23 5.30
C ASP A 108 -17.28 -3.89 4.28
N LEU A 109 -17.51 -5.18 3.99
CA LEU A 109 -16.69 -5.96 3.06
C LEU A 109 -16.79 -5.41 1.63
N GLU A 110 -18.02 -5.15 1.18
CA GLU A 110 -18.36 -4.80 -0.20
C GLU A 110 -18.12 -3.33 -0.56
N HIS A 111 -17.73 -2.49 0.40
CA HIS A 111 -17.52 -1.07 0.11
C HIS A 111 -16.25 -0.90 -0.74
N PRO A 112 -16.33 -0.30 -1.96
CA PRO A 112 -15.18 -0.22 -2.89
C PRO A 112 -13.95 0.47 -2.32
N PHE A 113 -14.16 1.41 -1.39
CA PHE A 113 -13.10 2.18 -0.74
C PHE A 113 -12.86 1.75 0.72
N GLY A 114 -13.56 0.71 1.21
CA GLY A 114 -13.58 0.39 2.64
C GLY A 114 -12.21 0.05 3.21
N SER A 115 -11.46 -0.82 2.54
CA SER A 115 -10.12 -1.22 2.96
C SER A 115 -9.12 -0.06 2.91
N ALA A 116 -9.14 0.74 1.84
CA ALA A 116 -8.30 1.92 1.70
C ALA A 116 -8.63 3.01 2.74
N LEU A 117 -9.91 3.19 3.09
CA LEU A 117 -10.32 4.15 4.11
C LEU A 117 -9.73 3.83 5.49
N ILE A 118 -9.63 2.55 5.86
CA ILE A 118 -9.01 2.17 7.14
C ILE A 118 -7.56 2.66 7.16
N LEU A 119 -6.80 2.45 6.09
CA LEU A 119 -5.43 2.96 5.99
C LEU A 119 -5.39 4.48 6.06
N LEU A 120 -6.24 5.15 5.30
CA LEU A 120 -6.26 6.61 5.22
C LEU A 120 -6.55 7.28 6.57
N ILE A 121 -7.52 6.78 7.35
CA ILE A 121 -7.80 7.29 8.70
C ILE A 121 -6.65 7.01 9.66
N LEU A 122 -6.01 5.84 9.54
CA LEU A 122 -4.91 5.46 10.42
C LEU A 122 -3.60 6.14 10.06
N GLU A 123 -3.40 6.56 8.82
CA GLU A 123 -2.18 7.19 8.33
C GLU A 123 -1.86 8.51 9.04
N ASP A 124 -2.88 9.32 9.32
CA ASP A 124 -2.73 10.58 10.04
C ASP A 124 -3.02 10.44 11.56
N ALA A 125 -3.42 9.25 12.01
CA ALA A 125 -3.62 9.00 13.44
C ALA A 125 -2.27 8.97 14.20
N PRO A 126 -2.25 9.44 15.46
CA PRO A 126 -1.04 9.40 16.28
C PRO A 126 -0.58 7.97 16.52
N LEU A 127 0.73 7.79 16.68
CA LEU A 127 1.30 6.48 17.02
C LEU A 127 0.85 6.04 18.42
N PRO A 128 0.49 4.77 18.60
CA PRO A 128 0.05 4.26 19.88
C PRO A 128 1.19 4.19 20.89
N THR A 129 0.84 4.33 22.18
CA THR A 129 1.78 4.01 23.25
C THR A 129 1.81 2.49 23.50
N LYS A 130 2.83 2.02 24.24
CA LYS A 130 2.89 0.61 24.68
C LYS A 130 1.61 0.17 25.43
N LYS A 131 1.04 1.04 26.26
CA LYS A 131 -0.19 0.79 27.00
C LYS A 131 -1.38 0.64 26.05
N SER A 132 -1.49 1.51 25.05
CA SER A 132 -2.54 1.47 24.04
C SER A 132 -2.49 0.17 23.22
N ILE A 133 -1.29 -0.31 22.87
CA ILE A 133 -1.09 -1.60 22.20
C ILE A 133 -1.56 -2.76 23.08
N SER A 134 -1.25 -2.77 24.37
CA SER A 134 -1.74 -3.82 25.28
C SER A 134 -3.27 -3.86 25.35
N GLN A 135 -3.93 -2.71 25.38
CA GLN A 135 -5.40 -2.61 25.38
C GLN A 135 -6.01 -2.96 24.01
N LEU A 136 -5.28 -2.72 22.92
CA LEU A 136 -5.73 -3.03 21.57
C LEU A 136 -6.04 -4.53 21.42
N ASN A 137 -5.18 -5.42 21.93
CA ASN A 137 -5.40 -6.86 21.84
C ASN A 137 -6.75 -7.31 22.44
N GLU A 138 -7.16 -6.70 23.56
CA GLU A 138 -8.45 -6.96 24.19
C GLU A 138 -9.63 -6.49 23.32
N ILE A 139 -9.50 -5.31 22.70
CA ILE A 139 -10.53 -4.71 21.83
C ILE A 139 -10.67 -5.49 20.52
N LEU A 140 -9.56 -5.84 19.90
CA LEU A 140 -9.56 -6.70 18.71
C LEU A 140 -10.07 -8.11 19.07
N GLY A 141 -9.86 -8.52 20.32
CA GLY A 141 -10.43 -9.70 20.97
C GLY A 141 -9.88 -11.01 20.43
N LEU A 142 -8.59 -11.03 20.02
CA LEU A 142 -7.88 -11.98 19.11
C LEU A 142 -7.97 -13.49 19.39
N GLN A 143 -8.68 -13.90 20.43
CA GLN A 143 -8.86 -15.29 20.83
C GLN A 143 -9.51 -16.16 19.73
N MET A 144 -8.94 -17.36 19.54
CA MET A 144 -9.27 -18.30 18.46
C MET A 144 -10.74 -18.74 18.39
N HIS A 145 -11.45 -18.77 19.53
CA HIS A 145 -12.81 -19.31 19.64
C HIS A 145 -13.95 -18.30 19.45
N ARG A 146 -13.66 -17.02 19.18
CA ARG A 146 -14.71 -16.04 18.91
C ARG A 146 -15.09 -16.05 17.43
N GLU A 147 -16.32 -16.46 17.13
CA GLU A 147 -16.90 -16.27 15.80
C GLU A 147 -16.91 -14.77 15.46
N ARG A 148 -16.46 -14.44 14.24
CA ARG A 148 -16.36 -13.08 13.74
C ARG A 148 -16.81 -13.04 12.30
N SER A 149 -17.47 -11.95 11.92
CA SER A 149 -17.75 -11.69 10.51
C SER A 149 -16.45 -11.60 9.71
N VAL A 150 -16.52 -11.98 8.43
CA VAL A 150 -15.42 -11.88 7.46
C VAL A 150 -14.90 -10.44 7.38
N ALA A 151 -15.82 -9.46 7.34
CA ALA A 151 -15.49 -8.04 7.34
C ALA A 151 -14.62 -7.64 8.56
N ARG A 152 -15.03 -8.07 9.76
CA ARG A 152 -14.27 -7.76 10.99
C ARG A 152 -12.88 -8.39 10.94
N GLN A 153 -12.77 -9.64 10.51
CA GLN A 153 -11.48 -10.33 10.41
C GLN A 153 -10.53 -9.66 9.41
N ARG A 154 -11.04 -9.26 8.24
CA ARG A 154 -10.32 -8.47 7.25
C ARG A 154 -9.84 -7.15 7.84
N ASN A 155 -10.74 -6.38 8.46
CA ASN A 155 -10.44 -5.05 8.98
C ASN A 155 -9.37 -5.09 10.08
N ILE A 156 -9.41 -6.10 10.96
CA ILE A 156 -8.36 -6.33 11.97
C ILE A 156 -7.00 -6.49 11.30
N SER A 157 -6.93 -7.30 10.23
CA SER A 157 -5.68 -7.56 9.53
C SER A 157 -5.15 -6.30 8.85
N ILE A 158 -6.02 -5.45 8.28
CA ILE A 158 -5.65 -4.14 7.72
C ILE A 158 -5.10 -3.20 8.80
N VAL A 159 -5.78 -3.10 9.95
CA VAL A 159 -5.31 -2.29 11.09
C VAL A 159 -3.93 -2.78 11.54
N LEU A 160 -3.75 -4.09 11.71
CA LEU A 160 -2.47 -4.67 12.11
C LEU A 160 -1.36 -4.40 11.08
N ALA A 161 -1.64 -4.57 9.78
CA ALA A 161 -0.72 -4.22 8.70
C ALA A 161 -0.28 -2.75 8.77
N CYS A 162 -1.23 -1.83 8.92
CA CYS A 162 -0.95 -0.40 9.01
C CYS A 162 -0.05 -0.05 10.21
N LEU A 163 -0.35 -0.63 11.38
CA LEU A 163 0.45 -0.40 12.58
C LEU A 163 1.83 -1.04 12.47
N ALA A 164 1.95 -2.21 11.85
CA ALA A 164 3.22 -2.88 11.63
C ALA A 164 4.17 -2.06 10.74
N GLU A 165 3.64 -1.41 9.71
CA GLU A 165 4.41 -0.53 8.81
C GLU A 165 4.89 0.75 9.51
N LYS A 166 4.17 1.22 10.53
CA LYS A 166 4.48 2.46 11.26
C LYS A 166 5.36 2.28 12.48
N LEU A 167 5.39 1.07 13.05
CA LEU A 167 6.08 0.79 14.32
C LEU A 167 7.36 0.01 14.08
N ALA A 168 8.44 0.49 14.69
CA ALA A 168 9.75 -0.17 14.72
C ALA A 168 10.21 -0.45 16.16
N GLY A 169 11.28 -1.25 16.28
CA GLY A 169 11.88 -1.61 17.57
C GLY A 169 10.89 -2.22 18.55
N THR A 170 11.01 -1.86 19.84
CA THR A 170 10.26 -2.48 20.94
C THR A 170 8.74 -2.40 20.77
N LEU A 171 8.20 -1.32 20.18
CA LEU A 171 6.75 -1.19 19.98
C LEU A 171 6.25 -2.17 18.91
N SER A 172 7.03 -2.39 17.85
CA SER A 172 6.73 -3.37 16.81
C SER A 172 6.69 -4.80 17.38
N SER A 173 7.68 -5.15 18.20
CA SER A 173 7.74 -6.47 18.86
C SER A 173 6.60 -6.66 19.86
N VAL A 174 6.22 -5.62 20.60
CA VAL A 174 5.08 -5.68 21.53
C VAL A 174 3.75 -5.84 20.78
N LEU A 175 3.58 -5.16 19.64
CA LEU A 175 2.40 -5.34 18.80
C LEU A 175 2.34 -6.76 18.24
N PHE A 176 3.46 -7.33 17.80
CA PHE A 176 3.55 -8.70 17.27
C PHE A 176 3.59 -9.79 18.35
N SER A 177 2.74 -9.62 19.37
CA SER A 177 2.46 -10.60 20.43
C SER A 177 2.08 -11.99 19.92
N GLU A 178 2.23 -13.02 20.76
CA GLU A 178 1.88 -14.40 20.41
C GLU A 178 0.43 -14.52 19.92
N GLU A 179 -0.51 -13.78 20.52
CA GLU A 179 -1.91 -13.76 20.09
C GLU A 179 -2.10 -13.21 18.68
N VAL A 180 -1.34 -12.18 18.30
CA VAL A 180 -1.35 -11.63 16.93
C VAL A 180 -0.74 -12.62 15.95
N GLN A 181 0.36 -13.26 16.32
CA GLN A 181 1.01 -14.27 15.49
C GLN A 181 0.06 -15.46 15.22
N ASP A 182 -0.52 -16.02 16.28
CA ASP A 182 -1.47 -17.14 16.19
C ASP A 182 -2.70 -16.76 15.38
N TYR A 183 -3.23 -15.56 15.61
CA TYR A 183 -4.33 -15.03 14.83
C TYR A 183 -3.99 -14.97 13.34
N LEU A 184 -2.89 -14.33 12.94
CA LEU A 184 -2.57 -14.17 11.51
C LEU A 184 -2.22 -15.49 10.83
N LEU A 185 -1.41 -16.34 11.46
CA LEU A 185 -1.00 -17.62 10.90
C LEU A 185 -2.18 -18.59 10.73
N SER A 186 -3.12 -18.62 11.67
CA SER A 186 -4.33 -19.45 11.53
C SER A 186 -5.28 -18.99 10.41
N ARG A 187 -5.15 -17.74 9.96
CA ARG A 187 -6.04 -17.11 8.97
C ARG A 187 -5.54 -17.24 7.54
N ILE A 188 -4.25 -17.51 7.35
CA ILE A 188 -3.67 -17.84 6.05
C ILE A 188 -3.81 -19.33 5.69
N GLU A 189 -4.38 -20.16 6.57
CA GLU A 189 -4.64 -21.56 6.26
C GLU A 189 -5.66 -21.69 5.09
N PRO A 190 -5.41 -22.58 4.11
CA PRO A 190 -6.35 -22.85 3.02
C PRO A 190 -7.72 -23.28 3.55
N GLY A 191 -8.80 -22.73 2.97
CA GLY A 191 -10.18 -22.97 3.40
C GLY A 191 -10.80 -21.82 4.21
N ASN A 192 -9.98 -20.89 4.72
CA ASN A 192 -10.48 -19.59 5.17
C ASN A 192 -11.01 -18.77 3.97
N LYS A 193 -11.83 -17.74 4.26
CA LYS A 193 -12.35 -16.85 3.22
C LYS A 193 -11.21 -16.06 2.57
N GLY A 194 -11.26 -15.87 1.24
CA GLY A 194 -10.16 -15.25 0.48
C GLY A 194 -9.72 -13.89 1.02
N HIS A 195 -10.65 -12.97 1.30
CA HIS A 195 -10.35 -11.69 1.93
C HIS A 195 -9.67 -11.81 3.31
N VAL A 196 -9.96 -12.86 4.07
CA VAL A 196 -9.29 -13.07 5.37
C VAL A 196 -7.85 -13.52 5.15
N ILE A 197 -7.63 -14.45 4.22
CA ILE A 197 -6.29 -14.94 3.85
C ILE A 197 -5.44 -13.78 3.34
N LEU A 198 -5.92 -13.06 2.32
CA LEU A 198 -5.18 -12.00 1.63
C LEU A 198 -4.66 -10.93 2.60
N TYR A 199 -5.55 -10.37 3.42
CA TYR A 199 -5.16 -9.28 4.32
C TYR A 199 -4.37 -9.77 5.54
N SER A 200 -4.51 -11.03 5.95
CA SER A 200 -3.64 -11.62 6.98
C SER A 200 -2.22 -11.84 6.46
N LEU A 201 -2.10 -12.22 5.18
CA LEU A 201 -0.83 -12.39 4.49
C LEU A 201 -0.10 -11.04 4.37
N ILE A 202 -0.80 -10.01 3.89
CA ILE A 202 -0.27 -8.63 3.83
C ILE A 202 0.17 -8.17 5.22
N ALA A 203 -0.60 -8.46 6.28
CA ALA A 203 -0.20 -8.10 7.64
C ALA A 203 1.09 -8.80 8.08
N LEU A 204 1.25 -10.10 7.80
CA LEU A 204 2.50 -10.83 8.09
C LEU A 204 3.69 -10.22 7.33
N GLU A 205 3.52 -9.88 6.05
CA GLU A 205 4.53 -9.19 5.26
C GLU A 205 4.92 -7.86 5.92
N LYS A 206 3.96 -7.02 6.32
CA LYS A 206 4.25 -5.74 7.00
C LYS A 206 4.98 -5.94 8.32
N PHE A 207 4.60 -6.93 9.13
CA PHE A 207 5.36 -7.26 10.34
C PHE A 207 6.79 -7.69 10.04
N SER A 208 7.03 -8.37 8.91
CA SER A 208 8.36 -8.83 8.49
C SER A 208 9.31 -7.72 8.02
N GLN A 209 8.86 -6.46 7.99
CA GLN A 209 9.75 -5.32 7.73
C GLN A 209 10.76 -5.08 8.87
N THR A 210 10.47 -5.54 10.09
CA THR A 210 11.46 -5.58 11.18
C THR A 210 12.14 -6.96 11.23
N THR A 211 13.45 -6.97 11.47
CA THR A 211 14.26 -8.19 11.48
C THR A 211 13.75 -9.21 12.51
N ASP A 212 13.45 -8.78 13.73
CA ASP A 212 13.03 -9.67 14.81
C ASP A 212 11.70 -10.37 14.49
N ASN A 213 10.70 -9.62 14.03
CA ASN A 213 9.40 -10.18 13.66
C ASN A 213 9.53 -11.09 12.42
N LYS A 214 10.36 -10.72 11.44
CA LYS A 214 10.65 -11.56 10.28
C LYS A 214 11.21 -12.92 10.69
N LEU A 215 12.21 -12.93 11.58
CA LEU A 215 12.81 -14.17 12.07
C LEU A 215 11.77 -15.07 12.76
N LEU A 216 10.89 -14.50 13.59
CA LEU A 216 9.80 -15.23 14.24
C LEU A 216 8.82 -15.84 13.22
N ILE A 217 8.38 -15.07 12.23
CA ILE A 217 7.47 -15.55 11.18
C ILE A 217 8.12 -16.70 10.39
N VAL A 218 9.35 -16.50 9.94
CA VAL A 218 10.10 -17.50 9.17
C VAL A 218 10.29 -18.77 9.99
N GLU A 219 10.66 -18.67 11.26
CA GLU A 219 10.82 -19.83 12.14
C GLU A 219 9.51 -20.62 12.27
N ARG A 220 8.38 -19.93 12.49
CA ARG A 220 7.07 -20.57 12.60
C ARG A 220 6.62 -21.24 11.30
N LEU A 221 6.81 -20.58 10.16
CA LEU A 221 6.49 -21.15 8.85
C LEU A 221 7.40 -22.35 8.50
N LYS A 222 8.70 -22.27 8.82
CA LYS A 222 9.65 -23.38 8.61
C LYS A 222 9.28 -24.61 9.45
N LYS A 223 8.82 -24.43 10.70
CA LYS A 223 8.34 -25.53 11.55
C LYS A 223 7.17 -26.31 10.95
N LEU A 224 6.38 -25.69 10.06
CA LEU A 224 5.28 -26.38 9.36
C LEU A 224 5.78 -27.28 8.23
N GLY A 225 7.02 -27.11 7.76
CA GLY A 225 7.61 -27.92 6.68
C GLY A 225 6.72 -27.91 5.42
N ALA A 226 6.35 -29.09 4.92
CA ALA A 226 5.48 -29.23 3.75
C ALA A 226 4.03 -28.78 4.00
N LYS A 227 3.64 -28.54 5.26
CA LYS A 227 2.33 -27.98 5.62
C LYS A 227 2.31 -26.45 5.57
N ASN A 228 3.42 -25.79 5.23
CA ASN A 228 3.46 -24.34 5.07
C ASN A 228 2.34 -23.88 4.10
N PRO A 229 1.38 -23.06 4.57
CA PRO A 229 0.23 -22.67 3.77
C PRO A 229 0.63 -21.90 2.50
N LEU A 230 1.73 -21.14 2.52
CA LEU A 230 2.17 -20.33 1.37
C LEU A 230 2.45 -21.17 0.12
N LEU A 231 2.97 -22.40 0.28
CA LEU A 231 3.25 -23.32 -0.82
C LEU A 231 1.98 -23.81 -1.54
N LYS A 232 0.84 -23.75 -0.86
CA LYS A 232 -0.47 -24.03 -1.46
C LYS A 232 -1.08 -22.77 -2.05
N LEU A 233 -0.99 -21.66 -1.31
CA LEU A 233 -1.55 -20.38 -1.72
C LEU A 233 -0.91 -19.84 -2.99
N GLU A 234 0.41 -19.96 -3.17
CA GLU A 234 1.10 -19.44 -4.37
C GLU A 234 0.57 -20.01 -5.70
N LYS A 235 -0.01 -21.22 -5.66
CA LYS A 235 -0.59 -21.89 -6.82
C LYS A 235 -1.90 -21.27 -7.30
N LEU A 236 -2.49 -20.40 -6.48
CA LEU A 236 -3.73 -19.69 -6.80
C LEU A 236 -3.52 -18.54 -7.79
N VAL A 237 -2.28 -18.24 -8.18
CA VAL A 237 -1.96 -17.15 -9.12
C VAL A 237 -2.68 -17.29 -10.46
N ASP A 238 -2.96 -18.53 -10.90
CA ASP A 238 -3.65 -18.85 -12.15
C ASP A 238 -5.15 -19.18 -11.93
N SER A 239 -5.70 -18.92 -10.73
CA SER A 239 -7.12 -19.18 -10.45
C SER A 239 -8.03 -18.34 -11.33
N SER A 240 -9.23 -18.82 -11.66
CA SER A 240 -10.25 -18.00 -12.30
C SER A 240 -10.91 -16.99 -11.35
N ASP A 241 -10.75 -17.19 -10.04
CA ASP A 241 -11.27 -16.29 -9.01
C ASP A 241 -10.25 -15.18 -8.72
N TYR A 242 -10.67 -13.92 -8.85
CA TYR A 242 -9.77 -12.77 -8.72
C TYR A 242 -9.28 -12.52 -7.29
N ILE A 243 -9.98 -12.98 -6.24
CA ILE A 243 -9.44 -12.87 -4.86
C ILE A 243 -8.37 -13.96 -4.64
N GLU A 244 -8.56 -15.15 -5.20
CA GLU A 244 -7.55 -16.20 -5.20
C GLU A 244 -6.29 -15.81 -5.98
N GLN A 245 -6.43 -15.16 -7.15
CA GLN A 245 -5.28 -14.63 -7.90
C GLN A 245 -4.46 -13.63 -7.07
N GLN A 246 -5.12 -12.74 -6.33
CA GLN A 246 -4.43 -11.80 -5.43
C GLN A 246 -3.67 -12.53 -4.32
N ILE A 247 -4.27 -13.56 -3.73
CA ILE A 247 -3.64 -14.38 -2.70
C ILE A 247 -2.42 -15.11 -3.26
N GLY A 248 -2.55 -15.71 -4.44
CA GLY A 248 -1.46 -16.40 -5.11
C GLY A 248 -0.31 -15.46 -5.44
N PHE A 249 -0.62 -14.28 -5.97
CA PHE A 249 0.37 -13.24 -6.23
C PHE A 249 1.12 -12.82 -4.96
N CYS A 250 0.41 -12.50 -3.87
CA CYS A 250 1.05 -12.12 -2.61
C CYS A 250 1.86 -13.26 -1.98
N ALA A 251 1.35 -14.50 -2.00
CA ALA A 251 2.07 -15.64 -1.42
C ALA A 251 3.35 -15.95 -2.19
N LYS A 252 3.30 -15.88 -3.52
CA LYS A 252 4.45 -16.02 -4.41
C LYS A 252 5.48 -14.91 -4.18
N TRP A 253 5.02 -13.66 -4.08
CA TRP A 253 5.85 -12.51 -3.73
C TRP A 253 6.55 -12.68 -2.38
N ASP A 254 5.82 -13.13 -1.35
CA ASP A 254 6.36 -13.33 -0.02
C ASP A 254 7.40 -14.45 0.03
N LEU A 255 7.15 -15.58 -0.65
CA LEU A 255 8.12 -16.67 -0.75
C LEU A 255 9.39 -16.27 -1.50
N ASP A 256 9.31 -15.31 -2.42
CA ASP A 256 10.47 -14.76 -3.11
C ASP A 256 11.20 -13.69 -2.29
N ASN A 257 10.53 -12.88 -1.47
CA ASN A 257 11.13 -11.67 -0.88
C ASN A 257 11.31 -11.72 0.64
N TYR A 258 10.41 -12.35 1.37
CA TYR A 258 10.31 -12.24 2.83
C TYR A 258 10.45 -13.59 3.54
N PHE A 259 9.74 -14.61 3.07
CA PHE A 259 9.60 -15.91 3.73
C PHE A 259 10.23 -17.04 2.90
N LEU A 260 11.52 -16.91 2.65
CA LEU A 260 12.29 -17.85 1.82
C LEU A 260 12.11 -19.30 2.30
N TYR A 261 11.86 -20.20 1.35
CA TYR A 261 11.64 -21.61 1.60
C TYR A 261 12.70 -22.46 0.91
N ASP A 262 13.35 -23.34 1.67
CA ASP A 262 14.46 -24.16 1.19
C ASP A 262 13.96 -25.13 0.10
N ASN A 263 14.68 -25.21 -1.03
CA ASN A 263 14.37 -26.05 -2.20
C ASN A 263 13.11 -25.66 -3.00
N ARG A 264 12.57 -24.45 -2.81
CA ARG A 264 11.59 -23.86 -3.74
C ARG A 264 12.36 -23.00 -4.77
N PRO A 265 12.22 -23.22 -6.09
CA PRO A 265 12.81 -22.32 -7.08
C PRO A 265 12.17 -20.93 -6.99
N TYR A 266 12.95 -19.89 -7.25
CA TYR A 266 12.42 -18.54 -7.26
C TYR A 266 11.53 -18.33 -8.49
N SER A 267 10.55 -17.44 -8.38
CA SER A 267 9.66 -17.18 -9.51
C SER A 267 10.42 -16.77 -10.78
N TYR A 268 11.45 -15.92 -10.65
CA TYR A 268 12.25 -15.44 -11.77
C TYR A 268 13.05 -16.52 -12.51
N GLU A 269 13.29 -17.67 -11.86
CA GLU A 269 13.97 -18.83 -12.46
C GLU A 269 13.00 -19.68 -13.29
N THR A 270 11.69 -19.51 -13.08
CA THR A 270 10.64 -20.36 -13.66
C THR A 270 9.71 -19.64 -14.64
N ILE A 271 9.83 -18.32 -14.76
CA ILE A 271 9.00 -17.55 -15.70
C ILE A 271 9.30 -17.96 -17.15
N ASP A 272 8.24 -18.00 -17.94
CA ASP A 272 8.37 -18.00 -19.40
C ASP A 272 8.86 -16.62 -19.85
N ARG A 273 9.98 -16.60 -20.60
CA ARG A 273 10.60 -15.38 -21.15
C ARG A 273 10.39 -15.26 -22.66
N ASP A 274 9.69 -16.22 -23.26
CA ASP A 274 9.40 -16.21 -24.69
C ASP A 274 8.49 -15.03 -25.03
N ASN A 275 8.88 -14.31 -26.08
CA ASN A 275 8.18 -13.14 -26.57
C ASN A 275 7.97 -12.02 -25.51
N LEU A 276 8.81 -11.95 -24.47
CA LEU A 276 8.79 -10.87 -23.48
C LEU A 276 9.77 -9.76 -23.89
N ASN A 277 9.26 -8.75 -24.60
CA ASN A 277 10.07 -7.64 -25.13
C ASN A 277 9.77 -6.29 -24.47
N VAL A 278 8.67 -6.19 -23.71
CA VAL A 278 8.32 -5.03 -22.87
C VAL A 278 7.71 -5.52 -21.58
N MET A 279 8.02 -4.82 -20.49
CA MET A 279 7.47 -5.07 -19.17
C MET A 279 7.36 -3.76 -18.38
N LEU A 280 6.75 -3.83 -17.20
CA LEU A 280 6.83 -2.75 -16.22
C LEU A 280 8.28 -2.60 -15.73
N ASN A 281 8.74 -1.36 -15.61
CA ASN A 281 10.12 -1.07 -15.26
C ASN A 281 10.26 -0.88 -13.75
N SER A 282 10.82 -1.88 -13.05
CA SER A 282 11.07 -1.80 -11.60
C SER A 282 12.05 -0.71 -11.18
N LYS A 283 12.89 -0.22 -12.11
CA LYS A 283 13.81 0.91 -11.89
C LYS A 283 13.13 2.26 -12.13
N ASP A 284 11.92 2.25 -12.68
CA ASP A 284 11.09 3.41 -12.95
C ASP A 284 9.69 3.19 -12.37
N ALA A 285 9.67 2.79 -11.11
CA ALA A 285 8.50 2.54 -10.28
C ALA A 285 8.71 3.15 -8.89
N SER A 286 7.61 3.43 -8.19
CA SER A 286 7.65 3.74 -6.76
C SER A 286 8.18 2.54 -5.96
N GLU A 287 8.91 2.83 -4.88
CA GLU A 287 9.76 1.86 -4.17
C GLU A 287 9.02 0.62 -3.64
N ASN A 288 7.74 0.75 -3.34
CA ASN A 288 6.98 -0.29 -2.65
C ASN A 288 6.00 -1.03 -3.56
N LEU A 289 5.87 -0.65 -4.83
CA LEU A 289 5.08 -1.39 -5.79
C LEU A 289 5.61 -2.83 -5.94
N LYS A 290 4.69 -3.80 -5.84
CA LYS A 290 4.99 -5.21 -6.12
C LYS A 290 4.83 -5.43 -7.61
N ILE A 291 5.84 -6.00 -8.25
CA ILE A 291 5.80 -6.32 -9.67
C ILE A 291 6.20 -7.79 -9.83
N SER A 292 5.42 -8.59 -10.57
CA SER A 292 5.73 -10.00 -10.83
C SER A 292 7.08 -10.16 -11.52
N ALA A 293 7.67 -11.36 -11.42
CA ALA A 293 8.99 -11.65 -12.00
C ALA A 293 9.05 -11.43 -13.53
N ASP A 294 7.95 -11.64 -14.26
CA ASP A 294 7.81 -11.35 -15.70
C ASP A 294 7.53 -9.86 -16.00
N GLY A 295 7.35 -9.05 -14.95
CA GLY A 295 7.09 -7.62 -15.05
C GLY A 295 5.72 -7.24 -15.60
N LEU A 296 4.76 -8.16 -15.66
CA LEU A 296 3.44 -7.89 -16.26
C LEU A 296 2.32 -7.66 -15.25
N THR A 297 2.48 -8.06 -13.99
CA THR A 297 1.48 -7.83 -12.92
C THR A 297 2.01 -6.81 -11.93
N ALA A 298 1.20 -5.83 -11.56
CA ALA A 298 1.50 -4.86 -10.52
C ALA A 298 0.46 -4.88 -9.41
N ARG A 299 0.90 -4.76 -8.16
CA ARG A 299 0.04 -4.63 -6.98
C ARG A 299 0.62 -3.62 -5.99
N ASN A 300 -0.26 -2.80 -5.41
CA ASN A 300 0.10 -1.93 -4.30
C ASN A 300 -0.55 -2.41 -2.98
N ASP A 301 0.25 -2.55 -1.93
CA ASP A 301 -0.21 -2.85 -0.56
C ASP A 301 0.32 -1.83 0.47
N THR A 302 0.77 -0.64 0.04
CA THR A 302 1.07 0.50 0.92
C THR A 302 -0.12 1.45 1.00
N SER A 303 -0.05 2.44 1.90
CA SER A 303 -1.01 3.55 1.95
C SER A 303 -0.82 4.58 0.83
N ARG A 304 0.32 4.55 0.12
CA ARG A 304 0.74 5.57 -0.86
C ARG A 304 0.21 5.27 -2.25
N PHE A 305 0.28 6.27 -3.12
CA PHE A 305 -0.17 6.14 -4.51
C PHE A 305 0.99 5.71 -5.42
N GLU A 306 1.32 4.42 -5.35
CA GLU A 306 2.47 3.84 -6.05
C GLU A 306 2.29 3.88 -7.57
N SER A 307 3.34 4.22 -8.31
CA SER A 307 3.29 4.46 -9.75
C SER A 307 4.39 3.71 -10.50
N VAL A 308 4.20 3.44 -11.79
CA VAL A 308 5.18 2.75 -12.64
C VAL A 308 5.04 3.14 -14.11
N ARG A 309 6.17 3.14 -14.83
CA ARG A 309 6.23 3.17 -16.31
C ARG A 309 6.73 1.84 -16.86
N CYS A 310 6.40 1.52 -18.10
CA CYS A 310 6.99 0.39 -18.81
C CYS A 310 8.45 0.66 -19.27
N THR A 311 9.14 -0.38 -19.74
CA THR A 311 10.54 -0.32 -20.17
C THR A 311 10.75 0.33 -21.54
N TYR A 312 9.69 0.54 -22.32
CA TYR A 312 9.78 1.02 -23.71
C TYR A 312 9.06 2.34 -23.94
N ALA A 313 9.75 3.24 -24.64
CA ALA A 313 9.23 4.54 -25.01
C ALA A 313 8.80 4.58 -26.48
N ILE A 314 7.68 5.22 -26.75
CA ILE A 314 7.20 5.49 -28.10
C ILE A 314 7.34 6.98 -28.44
N VAL A 315 7.61 7.29 -29.70
CA VAL A 315 7.83 8.67 -30.20
C VAL A 315 7.00 9.03 -31.43
N SER A 316 6.49 8.07 -32.19
CA SER A 316 5.70 8.32 -33.40
C SER A 316 4.79 7.14 -33.77
N GLY A 317 3.71 7.38 -34.52
CA GLY A 317 2.74 6.37 -34.93
C GLY A 317 1.70 6.02 -33.86
N ILE A 318 0.93 4.96 -34.14
CA ILE A 318 -0.22 4.55 -33.33
C ILE A 318 0.13 3.30 -32.53
N TYR A 319 -0.11 3.31 -31.22
CA TYR A 319 0.13 2.20 -30.32
C TYR A 319 -1.08 1.84 -29.46
N TYR A 320 -1.16 0.56 -29.10
CA TYR A 320 -2.21 0.02 -28.24
C TYR A 320 -1.66 -1.01 -27.24
N TYR A 321 -2.23 -1.03 -26.04
CA TYR A 321 -2.04 -2.07 -25.03
C TYR A 321 -3.32 -2.29 -24.24
N GLU A 322 -3.43 -3.45 -23.57
CA GLU A 322 -4.56 -3.79 -22.71
C GLU A 322 -4.11 -4.03 -21.27
N VAL A 323 -5.03 -3.81 -20.32
CA VAL A 323 -4.83 -4.07 -18.90
C VAL A 323 -6.04 -4.82 -18.35
N LEU A 324 -5.82 -6.02 -17.84
CA LEU A 324 -6.81 -6.79 -17.10
C LEU A 324 -6.85 -6.31 -15.65
N LEU A 325 -8.03 -5.91 -15.18
CA LEU A 325 -8.23 -5.47 -13.80
C LEU A 325 -8.45 -6.69 -12.90
N ILE A 326 -7.58 -6.87 -11.89
CA ILE A 326 -7.79 -7.89 -10.85
C ILE A 326 -8.65 -7.33 -9.71
N THR A 327 -8.62 -6.01 -9.51
CA THR A 327 -9.41 -5.33 -8.49
C THR A 327 -10.17 -4.13 -9.10
N PRO A 328 -11.34 -3.76 -8.53
CA PRO A 328 -12.20 -2.70 -9.08
C PRO A 328 -11.95 -1.31 -8.49
N GLY A 329 -10.97 -1.14 -7.60
CA GLY A 329 -10.73 0.11 -6.89
C GLY A 329 -10.02 1.17 -7.73
N VAL A 330 -9.50 2.20 -7.06
CA VAL A 330 -8.93 3.39 -7.71
C VAL A 330 -7.55 3.07 -8.30
N MET A 331 -7.46 3.16 -9.62
CA MET A 331 -6.21 3.11 -10.36
C MET A 331 -6.30 4.19 -11.43
N GLN A 332 -5.15 4.70 -11.85
CA GLN A 332 -5.01 5.58 -12.98
C GLN A 332 -4.12 4.87 -13.99
N ILE A 333 -4.65 4.57 -15.17
CA ILE A 333 -3.96 3.78 -16.21
C ILE A 333 -3.88 4.62 -17.48
N GLY A 334 -2.70 4.77 -18.08
CA GLY A 334 -2.55 5.56 -19.30
C GLY A 334 -1.11 5.76 -19.74
N PHE A 335 -0.76 7.00 -20.03
CA PHE A 335 0.52 7.35 -20.62
C PHE A 335 1.21 8.46 -19.84
N ALA A 336 2.53 8.37 -19.71
CA ALA A 336 3.35 9.37 -19.07
C ALA A 336 4.66 9.58 -19.85
N THR A 337 5.19 10.81 -19.80
CA THR A 337 6.57 11.08 -20.24
C THR A 337 7.54 10.76 -19.10
N LYS A 338 8.85 10.79 -19.40
CA LYS A 338 9.89 10.62 -18.39
C LYS A 338 9.96 11.80 -17.39
N GLN A 339 9.39 12.94 -17.74
CA GLN A 339 9.35 14.13 -16.89
C GLN A 339 8.22 14.07 -15.85
N SER A 340 7.26 13.16 -16.01
CA SER A 340 6.22 12.94 -15.01
C SER A 340 6.83 12.44 -13.71
N LYS A 341 6.51 13.11 -12.60
CA LYS A 341 7.10 12.84 -11.29
C LYS A 341 6.15 11.99 -10.47
N PHE A 342 6.64 10.85 -9.99
CA PHE A 342 5.90 10.04 -9.03
C PHE A 342 6.11 10.61 -7.63
N LEU A 343 5.17 11.44 -7.16
CA LEU A 343 5.17 11.97 -5.79
C LEU A 343 4.16 11.16 -4.96
N ASN A 344 4.41 9.86 -4.85
CA ASN A 344 3.54 8.89 -4.18
C ASN A 344 3.24 9.27 -2.71
N HIS A 345 4.19 9.91 -2.01
CA HIS A 345 4.01 10.41 -0.65
C HIS A 345 2.98 11.54 -0.55
N ASP A 346 2.89 12.38 -1.58
CA ASP A 346 1.94 13.49 -1.68
C ASP A 346 0.61 13.05 -2.33
N GLY A 347 0.46 11.75 -2.63
CA GLY A 347 -0.72 11.20 -3.28
C GLY A 347 -0.82 11.52 -4.77
N PHE A 348 0.27 11.99 -5.41
CA PHE A 348 0.28 12.27 -6.84
C PHE A 348 0.85 11.11 -7.65
N GLY A 349 0.06 10.68 -8.64
CA GLY A 349 0.40 9.64 -9.60
C GLY A 349 0.35 10.16 -11.03
N ILE A 350 0.05 9.27 -11.98
CA ILE A 350 -0.10 9.64 -13.38
C ILE A 350 -1.46 10.31 -13.65
N GLY A 351 -1.44 11.42 -14.38
CA GLY A 351 -2.59 12.31 -14.57
C GLY A 351 -2.63 13.45 -13.56
N ASP A 352 -1.73 13.50 -12.57
CA ASP A 352 -1.66 14.59 -11.60
C ASP A 352 -0.67 15.70 -12.00
N ASP A 353 0.03 15.52 -13.13
CA ASP A 353 0.92 16.52 -13.73
C ASP A 353 0.59 16.78 -15.21
N ASP A 354 1.25 17.75 -15.81
CA ASP A 354 1.12 18.09 -17.24
C ASP A 354 1.95 17.18 -18.16
N GLN A 355 2.56 16.12 -17.61
CA GLN A 355 3.43 15.17 -18.29
C GLN A 355 2.78 13.79 -18.43
N SER A 356 1.54 13.63 -17.98
CA SER A 356 0.84 12.36 -17.99
C SER A 356 -0.67 12.53 -18.13
N LEU A 357 -1.32 11.50 -18.66
CA LEU A 357 -2.77 11.43 -18.82
C LEU A 357 -3.22 10.01 -18.51
N ALA A 358 -4.23 9.89 -17.66
CA ALA A 358 -4.68 8.61 -17.16
C ALA A 358 -6.19 8.48 -17.10
N TYR A 359 -6.68 7.27 -17.34
CA TYR A 359 -8.07 6.89 -17.12
C TYR A 359 -8.22 6.20 -15.77
N ASP A 360 -9.23 6.65 -15.04
CA ASP A 360 -9.67 6.06 -13.78
C ASP A 360 -11.12 5.58 -13.95
N GLY A 361 -11.29 4.29 -14.19
CA GLY A 361 -12.61 3.70 -14.40
C GLY A 361 -13.41 3.47 -13.12
N CYS A 362 -12.78 3.48 -11.94
CA CYS A 362 -13.49 3.42 -10.66
C CYS A 362 -14.31 4.69 -10.46
N ARG A 363 -13.68 5.81 -10.82
CA ARG A 363 -14.21 7.17 -10.68
C ARG A 363 -14.87 7.69 -11.96
N GLN A 364 -14.66 6.99 -13.07
CA GLN A 364 -15.11 7.34 -14.42
C GLN A 364 -14.56 8.71 -14.88
N LEU A 365 -13.28 8.94 -14.62
CA LEU A 365 -12.59 10.21 -14.86
C LEU A 365 -11.38 10.02 -15.79
N LEU A 366 -11.09 11.02 -16.62
CA LEU A 366 -9.76 11.24 -17.20
C LEU A 366 -9.04 12.29 -16.37
N TRP A 367 -7.80 11.99 -15.99
CA TRP A 367 -6.96 12.85 -15.16
C TRP A 367 -5.80 13.42 -15.97
N GLN A 368 -5.59 14.73 -15.83
CA GLN A 368 -4.39 15.44 -16.27
C GLN A 368 -4.19 16.73 -15.47
N SER A 369 -2.94 17.08 -15.15
CA SER A 369 -2.58 18.32 -14.45
C SER A 369 -3.39 18.50 -13.14
N ALA A 370 -3.61 17.41 -12.40
CA ALA A 370 -4.44 17.35 -11.19
C ALA A 370 -5.90 17.81 -11.41
N SER A 371 -6.33 17.91 -12.66
CA SER A 371 -7.70 18.21 -13.08
C SER A 371 -8.33 16.96 -13.68
N SER A 372 -9.66 16.89 -13.69
CA SER A 372 -10.35 15.75 -14.28
C SER A 372 -11.62 16.12 -15.03
N ILE A 373 -11.94 15.29 -16.03
CA ILE A 373 -13.20 15.34 -16.78
C ILE A 373 -13.90 13.98 -16.71
N SER A 374 -15.23 13.97 -16.73
CA SER A 374 -16.01 12.74 -16.70
C SER A 374 -15.99 12.03 -18.05
N THR A 375 -15.99 10.70 -18.00
CA THR A 375 -16.06 9.82 -19.18
C THR A 375 -17.45 9.24 -19.37
N ASN A 376 -17.77 8.84 -20.60
CA ASN A 376 -18.98 8.08 -20.95
C ASN A 376 -18.80 6.55 -20.82
N LEU A 377 -17.64 6.10 -20.35
CA LEU A 377 -17.35 4.70 -20.08
C LEU A 377 -18.02 4.27 -18.76
N PRO A 378 -18.54 3.03 -18.69
CA PRO A 378 -19.12 2.53 -17.45
C PRO A 378 -18.05 2.41 -16.37
N ARG A 379 -18.48 2.35 -15.10
CA ARG A 379 -17.58 2.04 -13.99
C ARG A 379 -17.01 0.64 -14.19
N TRP A 380 -15.69 0.50 -14.04
CA TRP A 380 -15.04 -0.80 -14.18
C TRP A 380 -15.35 -1.72 -13.00
N LYS A 381 -15.12 -3.01 -13.19
CA LYS A 381 -15.12 -4.05 -12.17
C LYS A 381 -13.93 -5.00 -12.36
N GLU A 382 -13.69 -5.87 -11.38
CA GLU A 382 -12.75 -6.97 -11.53
C GLU A 382 -13.09 -7.82 -12.77
N GLY A 383 -12.06 -8.16 -13.53
CA GLY A 383 -12.14 -8.89 -14.79
C GLY A 383 -12.41 -8.06 -16.03
N ASP A 384 -12.74 -6.77 -15.90
CA ASP A 384 -12.81 -5.89 -17.07
C ASP A 384 -11.40 -5.65 -17.66
N ILE A 385 -11.37 -5.36 -18.96
CA ILE A 385 -10.16 -5.07 -19.71
C ILE A 385 -10.19 -3.62 -20.17
N VAL A 386 -9.20 -2.84 -19.71
CA VAL A 386 -8.96 -1.47 -20.16
C VAL A 386 -8.05 -1.51 -21.37
N GLY A 387 -8.48 -0.88 -22.46
CA GLY A 387 -7.64 -0.64 -23.63
C GLY A 387 -7.11 0.78 -23.65
N CYS A 388 -5.85 0.95 -24.02
CA CYS A 388 -5.17 2.24 -24.06
C CYS A 388 -4.57 2.47 -25.46
N LEU A 389 -5.20 3.34 -26.24
CA LEU A 389 -4.75 3.73 -27.57
C LEU A 389 -4.10 5.12 -27.52
N ILE A 390 -2.95 5.26 -28.17
CA ILE A 390 -2.29 6.55 -28.40
C ILE A 390 -1.94 6.68 -29.87
N ASP A 391 -2.43 7.74 -30.50
CA ASP A 391 -2.15 8.13 -31.88
C ASP A 391 -1.25 9.38 -31.83
N LEU A 392 0.06 9.17 -32.00
CA LEU A 392 1.04 10.25 -31.99
C LEU A 392 1.09 11.03 -33.32
N ASP A 393 0.42 10.56 -34.36
CA ASP A 393 0.32 11.25 -35.64
C ASP A 393 -0.81 12.31 -35.59
N LYS A 394 -1.89 12.01 -34.85
CA LYS A 394 -3.01 12.93 -34.59
C LYS A 394 -2.96 13.63 -33.24
N PHE A 395 -2.01 13.26 -32.38
CA PHE A 395 -1.91 13.73 -31.00
C PHE A 395 -3.21 13.48 -30.22
N GLU A 396 -3.62 12.21 -30.19
CA GLU A 396 -4.86 11.78 -29.56
C GLU A 396 -4.64 10.53 -28.70
N ILE A 397 -5.29 10.47 -27.54
CA ILE A 397 -5.39 9.28 -26.70
C ILE A 397 -6.85 8.88 -26.60
N ARG A 398 -7.13 7.58 -26.69
CA ARG A 398 -8.45 7.00 -26.39
C ARG A 398 -8.31 5.85 -25.43
N PHE A 399 -9.29 5.74 -24.53
CA PHE A 399 -9.44 4.60 -23.65
C PHE A 399 -10.66 3.80 -24.06
N SER A 400 -10.61 2.48 -23.87
CA SER A 400 -11.76 1.60 -24.02
C SER A 400 -11.94 0.74 -22.78
N LEU A 401 -13.18 0.33 -22.49
CA LEU A 401 -13.49 -0.67 -21.48
C LEU A 401 -14.24 -1.81 -22.14
N ASN A 402 -13.66 -3.01 -22.15
CA ASN A 402 -14.17 -4.19 -22.85
C ASN A 402 -14.53 -3.90 -24.33
N GLY A 403 -13.63 -3.21 -25.03
CA GLY A 403 -13.80 -2.81 -26.43
C GLY A 403 -14.73 -1.62 -26.69
N LYS A 404 -15.51 -1.15 -25.69
CA LYS A 404 -16.29 0.08 -25.81
C LYS A 404 -15.34 1.28 -25.76
N MET A 405 -15.13 1.93 -26.90
CA MET A 405 -14.26 3.10 -27.02
C MET A 405 -14.90 4.35 -26.38
N GLY A 406 -14.10 5.10 -25.63
CA GLY A 406 -14.45 6.40 -25.09
C GLY A 406 -14.11 7.55 -26.05
N GLU A 407 -14.35 8.77 -25.58
CA GLU A 407 -14.03 9.98 -26.33
C GLU A 407 -12.51 10.22 -26.43
N PRO A 408 -12.04 10.83 -27.52
CA PRO A 408 -10.65 11.23 -27.66
C PRO A 408 -10.25 12.36 -26.71
N SER A 409 -9.00 12.31 -26.25
CA SER A 409 -8.35 13.43 -25.55
C SER A 409 -7.01 13.76 -26.19
N SER A 410 -6.76 15.05 -26.40
CA SER A 410 -5.49 15.58 -26.90
C SER A 410 -4.71 16.35 -25.83
N ASP A 411 -5.17 16.31 -24.58
CA ASP A 411 -4.72 17.25 -23.55
C ASP A 411 -3.25 17.03 -23.18
N LEU A 412 -2.77 15.79 -23.22
CA LEU A 412 -1.38 15.42 -22.93
C LEU A 412 -0.36 16.08 -23.88
N PHE A 413 -0.78 16.41 -25.10
CA PHE A 413 0.09 16.89 -26.17
C PHE A 413 0.26 18.41 -26.17
N ARG A 414 -0.45 19.13 -25.29
CA ARG A 414 -0.31 20.58 -25.15
C ARG A 414 1.14 20.94 -24.82
N ASN A 415 1.76 21.76 -25.67
CA ASN A 415 3.13 22.26 -25.54
C ASN A 415 4.25 21.19 -25.59
N LYS A 416 4.03 20.05 -26.27
CA LYS A 416 5.05 18.98 -26.38
C LYS A 416 5.79 19.01 -27.72
N SER A 417 7.07 18.63 -27.69
CA SER A 417 7.90 18.46 -28.90
C SER A 417 7.51 17.19 -29.66
N LEU A 418 7.74 17.17 -30.98
CA LEU A 418 7.67 15.96 -31.81
C LEU A 418 8.63 14.84 -31.37
N SER A 419 9.65 15.18 -30.57
CA SER A 419 10.61 14.23 -30.00
C SER A 419 10.24 13.73 -28.60
N THR A 420 9.06 14.08 -28.09
CA THR A 420 8.62 13.66 -26.75
C THR A 420 8.41 12.15 -26.71
N GLN A 421 8.95 11.51 -25.69
CA GLN A 421 8.81 10.08 -25.45
C GLN A 421 7.65 9.81 -24.49
N TYR A 422 6.79 8.85 -24.85
CA TYR A 422 5.68 8.41 -24.03
C TYR A 422 5.82 6.94 -23.65
N TYR A 423 5.41 6.60 -22.44
CA TYR A 423 5.46 5.26 -21.87
C TYR A 423 4.06 4.87 -21.42
N ALA A 424 3.69 3.60 -21.58
CA ALA A 424 2.57 3.08 -20.81
C ALA A 424 2.90 3.19 -19.31
N ALA A 425 1.92 3.62 -18.52
CA ALA A 425 2.12 3.91 -17.11
C ALA A 425 0.84 3.65 -16.31
N ALA A 426 1.00 3.44 -15.00
CA ALA A 426 -0.13 3.34 -14.09
C ALA A 426 0.21 3.79 -12.66
N SER A 427 -0.83 4.17 -11.91
CA SER A 427 -0.79 4.47 -10.48
C SER A 427 -1.90 3.71 -9.75
N PHE A 428 -1.60 3.27 -8.53
CA PHE A 428 -2.41 2.31 -7.77
C PHE A 428 -2.68 2.82 -6.37
N MET A 429 -3.96 2.99 -6.00
CA MET A 429 -4.32 3.15 -4.59
C MET A 429 -4.02 1.85 -3.81
N PRO A 430 -4.08 1.89 -2.48
CA PRO A 430 -3.87 0.71 -1.67
C PRO A 430 -4.76 -0.47 -2.09
N PHE A 431 -4.18 -1.66 -2.05
CA PHE A 431 -4.79 -2.95 -2.34
C PHE A 431 -5.27 -3.13 -3.78
N GLN A 432 -4.75 -2.35 -4.73
CA GLN A 432 -5.11 -2.50 -6.14
C GLN A 432 -4.11 -3.34 -6.92
N GLN A 433 -4.62 -4.09 -7.90
CA GLN A 433 -3.84 -5.00 -8.74
C GLN A 433 -4.38 -5.08 -10.17
N CYS A 434 -3.47 -5.13 -11.15
CA CYS A 434 -3.80 -5.40 -12.55
C CYS A 434 -2.68 -6.13 -13.29
N VAL A 435 -3.01 -6.65 -14.47
CA VAL A 435 -2.08 -7.36 -15.38
C VAL A 435 -2.03 -6.63 -16.72
N PHE A 436 -0.82 -6.28 -17.17
CA PHE A 436 -0.56 -5.58 -18.41
C PHE A 436 -0.29 -6.56 -19.54
N ASN A 437 -0.96 -6.35 -20.66
CA ASN A 437 -0.64 -6.97 -21.93
C ASN A 437 -0.14 -5.89 -22.90
N PHE A 438 1.18 -5.83 -23.09
CA PHE A 438 1.83 -4.94 -24.06
C PHE A 438 1.79 -5.48 -25.50
N GLY A 439 0.98 -6.50 -25.77
CA GLY A 439 0.93 -7.27 -27.02
C GLY A 439 1.82 -8.51 -27.00
N ARG A 440 2.12 -9.05 -25.80
CA ARG A 440 2.77 -10.36 -25.65
C ARG A 440 1.78 -11.49 -25.97
N PHE A 441 0.53 -11.31 -25.52
CA PHE A 441 -0.60 -12.20 -25.80
C PHE A 441 -1.58 -11.50 -26.76
N PRO A 442 -2.41 -12.26 -27.50
CA PRO A 442 -3.50 -11.67 -28.27
C PRO A 442 -4.38 -10.77 -27.40
N PHE A 443 -4.75 -9.60 -27.94
CA PHE A 443 -5.69 -8.70 -27.28
C PHE A 443 -7.09 -9.28 -27.28
N ALA A 444 -7.84 -9.06 -26.20
CA ALA A 444 -9.23 -9.47 -26.09
C ALA A 444 -10.15 -8.56 -26.91
N TYR A 445 -9.84 -7.27 -26.97
CA TYR A 445 -10.64 -6.23 -27.62
C TYR A 445 -9.79 -5.28 -28.49
N PRO A 446 -9.09 -5.80 -29.52
CA PRO A 446 -8.28 -4.96 -30.39
C PRO A 446 -9.14 -3.90 -31.13
N PRO A 447 -8.69 -2.63 -31.23
CA PRO A 447 -9.44 -1.59 -31.91
C PRO A 447 -9.32 -1.72 -33.44
N GLU A 448 -10.25 -2.46 -34.06
CA GLU A 448 -10.23 -2.84 -35.50
C GLU A 448 -10.15 -1.64 -36.47
N SER A 449 -10.62 -0.46 -36.06
CA SER A 449 -10.59 0.75 -36.89
C SER A 449 -9.22 1.43 -36.97
N TYR A 450 -8.21 0.91 -36.27
CA TYR A 450 -6.87 1.49 -36.20
C TYR A 450 -5.81 0.50 -36.69
N ASN A 451 -4.88 1.00 -37.50
CA ASN A 451 -3.66 0.26 -37.84
C ASN A 451 -2.58 0.56 -36.78
N PHE A 452 -2.71 -0.06 -35.62
CA PHE A 452 -1.82 0.17 -34.48
C PHE A 452 -0.65 -0.84 -34.45
N ARG A 453 0.42 -0.46 -33.75
CA ARG A 453 1.52 -1.36 -33.37
C ARG A 453 1.41 -1.70 -31.89
N THR A 454 1.96 -2.84 -31.48
CA THR A 454 2.09 -3.15 -30.04
C THR A 454 3.45 -2.73 -29.51
N PHE A 455 3.50 -2.46 -28.21
CA PHE A 455 4.75 -2.19 -27.50
C PHE A 455 5.70 -3.39 -27.64
N ASN A 456 5.19 -4.61 -27.44
CA ASN A 456 5.97 -5.85 -27.47
C ASN A 456 6.53 -6.20 -28.87
N GLN A 457 5.87 -5.76 -29.95
CA GLN A 457 6.38 -5.93 -31.31
C GLN A 457 7.56 -5.01 -31.63
N CYS A 458 7.63 -3.83 -31.00
CA CYS A 458 8.58 -2.78 -31.38
C CYS A 458 9.79 -2.68 -30.44
N ALA A 459 9.65 -3.19 -29.22
CA ALA A 459 10.72 -3.15 -28.23
C ALA A 459 11.59 -4.40 -28.26
N SER A 460 12.64 -4.37 -27.45
CA SER A 460 13.52 -5.49 -27.18
C SER A 460 14.06 -5.38 -25.75
N LEU A 461 14.10 -6.50 -25.03
CA LEU A 461 14.81 -6.62 -23.76
C LEU A 461 15.93 -7.65 -23.94
N SER A 462 17.10 -7.37 -23.39
CA SER A 462 18.15 -8.38 -23.23
C SER A 462 17.71 -9.45 -22.23
N GLU A 463 18.35 -10.63 -22.25
CA GLU A 463 18.00 -11.74 -21.35
C GLU A 463 18.10 -11.36 -19.86
N ASP A 464 19.04 -10.48 -19.51
CA ASP A 464 19.21 -9.98 -18.15
C ASP A 464 18.12 -8.97 -17.75
N GLU A 465 17.47 -8.31 -18.72
CA GLU A 465 16.40 -7.35 -18.49
C GLU A 465 15.01 -7.99 -18.42
N LYS A 466 14.84 -9.22 -18.93
CA LYS A 466 13.55 -9.96 -18.99
C LYS A 466 13.09 -10.53 -17.65
N THR A 467 13.57 -9.96 -16.54
CA THR A 467 13.28 -10.48 -15.20
C THR A 467 13.35 -9.40 -14.15
N ILE A 468 12.43 -9.48 -13.18
CA ILE A 468 12.51 -8.73 -11.92
C ILE A 468 13.05 -9.64 -10.83
N MET A 469 14.24 -9.29 -10.33
CA MET A 469 14.88 -10.00 -9.24
C MET A 469 14.22 -9.67 -7.89
N PRO A 470 14.22 -10.61 -6.92
CA PRO A 470 13.73 -10.34 -5.57
C PRO A 470 14.49 -9.19 -4.89
N ARG A 471 13.81 -8.40 -4.06
CA ARG A 471 14.36 -7.18 -3.44
C ARG A 471 15.62 -7.43 -2.59
N TYR A 472 15.71 -8.57 -1.91
CA TYR A 472 16.88 -8.88 -1.07
C TYR A 472 18.17 -9.07 -1.91
N THR A 473 18.06 -9.43 -3.19
CA THR A 473 19.23 -9.62 -4.07
C THR A 473 19.89 -8.29 -4.45
N ALA A 474 19.10 -7.22 -4.58
CA ALA A 474 19.62 -5.86 -4.81
C ALA A 474 20.49 -5.39 -3.63
N ALA A 475 20.11 -5.76 -2.39
CA ALA A 475 20.90 -5.46 -1.20
C ALA A 475 22.25 -6.19 -1.20
N ILE A 476 22.30 -7.47 -1.60
CA ILE A 476 23.54 -8.27 -1.66
C ILE A 476 24.53 -7.70 -2.70
N SER A 477 24.04 -7.22 -3.84
CA SER A 477 24.87 -6.55 -4.84
C SER A 477 25.51 -5.28 -4.26
N CYS A 478 24.77 -4.53 -3.45
CA CYS A 478 25.28 -3.34 -2.76
C CYS A 478 26.30 -3.68 -1.65
N SER A 479 26.03 -4.72 -0.84
CA SER A 479 26.94 -5.18 0.22
C SER A 479 28.27 -5.69 -0.35
N THR A 480 28.23 -6.40 -1.49
CA THR A 480 29.43 -6.91 -2.16
C THR A 480 30.30 -5.78 -2.73
N LEU A 481 29.66 -4.73 -3.25
CA LEU A 481 30.34 -3.49 -3.69
C LEU A 481 31.01 -2.75 -2.52
N VAL A 482 30.34 -2.67 -1.36
CA VAL A 482 30.92 -2.09 -0.14
C VAL A 482 32.14 -2.89 0.33
N ILE A 483 32.06 -4.23 0.32
CA ILE A 483 33.20 -5.10 0.67
C ILE A 483 34.37 -4.91 -0.31
N PHE A 484 34.11 -4.85 -1.61
CA PHE A 484 35.15 -4.57 -2.61
C PHE A 484 35.84 -3.22 -2.38
N ALA A 485 35.06 -2.18 -2.06
CA ALA A 485 35.58 -0.85 -1.73
C ALA A 485 36.37 -0.80 -0.41
N VAL A 486 36.23 -1.78 0.49
CA VAL A 486 37.03 -1.88 1.73
C VAL A 486 38.36 -2.60 1.49
N ILE A 487 38.45 -3.45 0.47
CA ILE A 487 39.62 -4.32 0.21
C ILE A 487 40.55 -3.72 -0.86
N THR A 488 40.09 -2.78 -1.69
CA THR A 488 40.93 -2.11 -2.70
C THR A 488 41.90 -1.08 -2.11
N PRO A 489 43.01 -0.75 -2.80
CA PRO A 489 43.89 0.35 -2.41
C PRO A 489 43.21 1.73 -2.57
N PRO A 490 43.51 2.72 -1.71
CA PRO A 490 42.84 4.03 -1.68
C PRO A 490 42.84 4.80 -3.00
N GLU A 491 43.84 4.54 -3.85
CA GLU A 491 44.05 5.21 -5.14
C GLU A 491 43.00 4.82 -6.20
N LEU A 492 42.28 3.71 -6.01
CA LEU A 492 41.21 3.22 -6.90
C LEU A 492 39.79 3.53 -6.38
N HIS A 493 39.66 4.02 -5.13
CA HIS A 493 38.36 4.17 -4.45
C HIS A 493 37.46 5.26 -5.04
N TYR A 494 38.06 6.31 -5.59
CA TYR A 494 37.30 7.51 -6.00
C TYR A 494 36.50 7.32 -7.30
N ASN A 495 36.95 6.44 -8.20
CA ASN A 495 36.32 6.29 -9.52
C ASN A 495 35.30 5.14 -9.60
N LEU A 496 35.38 4.11 -8.75
CA LEU A 496 34.44 2.98 -8.82
C LEU A 496 33.14 3.22 -8.04
N VAL A 497 33.26 3.71 -6.80
CA VAL A 497 32.12 3.82 -5.87
C VAL A 497 31.18 4.96 -6.25
N ILE A 498 31.70 6.10 -6.72
CA ILE A 498 30.87 7.25 -7.11
C ILE A 498 30.15 7.00 -8.43
N THR A 499 30.82 6.37 -9.40
CA THR A 499 30.24 6.13 -10.73
C THR A 499 29.06 5.16 -10.68
N GLU A 500 29.11 4.14 -9.82
CA GLU A 500 28.03 3.15 -9.76
C GLU A 500 26.86 3.61 -8.86
N ILE A 501 27.13 4.32 -7.76
CA ILE A 501 26.09 4.92 -6.89
C ILE A 501 25.27 5.96 -7.65
N TYR A 502 25.91 6.80 -8.48
CA TYR A 502 25.18 7.77 -9.32
C TYR A 502 24.39 7.12 -10.47
N SER A 503 24.82 5.95 -10.95
CA SER A 503 24.15 5.25 -12.07
C SER A 503 22.86 4.52 -11.65
N ARG A 504 22.73 4.12 -10.37
CA ARG A 504 21.62 3.26 -9.89
C ARG A 504 20.48 4.00 -9.17
N GLY A 505 20.60 5.29 -8.88
CA GLY A 505 19.48 6.15 -8.46
C GLY A 505 18.66 5.71 -7.24
N GLN A 506 19.09 4.68 -6.49
CA GLN A 506 18.38 4.10 -5.37
C GLN A 506 19.21 4.27 -4.10
N LEU A 507 19.02 5.39 -3.41
CA LEU A 507 19.23 5.47 -1.98
C LEU A 507 18.08 6.29 -1.41
N SER A 508 17.10 5.61 -0.80
CA SER A 508 16.24 6.26 0.18
C SER A 508 17.11 6.55 1.40
N LEU A 509 17.07 7.80 1.87
CA LEU A 509 17.89 8.35 2.97
C LEU A 509 17.65 7.69 4.34
N HIS A 510 16.91 6.57 4.41
CA HIS A 510 16.55 5.90 5.67
C HIS A 510 17.31 4.61 5.94
N PHE A 511 17.99 4.05 4.93
CA PHE A 511 18.95 2.98 5.16
C PHE A 511 20.36 3.56 5.27
N ASP A 512 21.04 3.15 6.34
CA ASP A 512 22.47 3.27 6.57
C ASP A 512 23.02 4.54 7.24
N TYR A 513 22.40 4.96 8.34
CA TYR A 513 23.18 5.65 9.38
C TYR A 513 24.32 4.75 9.88
N GLU A 514 24.11 3.43 10.04
CA GLU A 514 25.12 2.48 10.54
C GLU A 514 26.29 2.23 9.58
N ILE A 515 26.08 2.15 8.26
CA ILE A 515 27.18 1.98 7.28
C ILE A 515 27.94 3.30 7.12
N VAL A 516 27.25 4.44 7.07
CA VAL A 516 27.92 5.76 7.10
C VAL A 516 28.70 5.92 8.40
N TRP A 517 28.18 5.47 9.54
CA TRP A 517 28.88 5.48 10.83
C TRP A 517 30.13 4.60 10.82
N HIS A 518 30.06 3.38 10.26
CA HIS A 518 31.23 2.51 10.11
C HIS A 518 32.28 3.08 9.15
N ILE A 519 31.86 3.71 8.05
CA ILE A 519 32.76 4.41 7.12
C ILE A 519 33.43 5.62 7.80
N LEU A 520 32.70 6.35 8.65
CA LEU A 520 33.24 7.49 9.41
C LEU A 520 34.18 7.04 10.54
N GLN A 521 33.90 5.92 11.22
CA GLN A 521 34.80 5.33 12.21
C GLN A 521 36.10 4.82 11.57
N LEU A 522 36.02 4.19 10.39
CA LEU A 522 37.21 3.76 9.64
C LEU A 522 38.08 4.95 9.18
N LYS A 523 37.48 6.13 8.95
CA LYS A 523 38.23 7.38 8.72
C LYS A 523 38.88 7.94 10.00
N GLN A 524 38.24 7.83 11.16
CA GLN A 524 38.80 8.31 12.43
C GLN A 524 39.97 7.45 12.94
N LEU A 525 39.98 6.16 12.62
CA LEU A 525 41.08 5.24 12.96
C LEU A 525 42.31 5.35 12.03
N ARG A 526 42.27 6.24 11.02
CA ARG A 526 43.34 6.43 10.02
C ARG A 526 43.68 7.90 9.76
N GLN A 527 43.66 8.74 10.80
CA GLN A 527 44.53 9.92 10.79
C GLN A 527 45.74 9.64 11.70
N PRO A 528 46.98 9.89 11.23
CA PRO A 528 48.19 9.71 12.04
C PRO A 528 48.25 10.64 13.25
#